data_AF-A0A372Q0P5-F1
#
_entry.id   AF-A0A372Q0P5-F1
#
_cell.length_a   1.000
_cell.length_b   1.000
_cell.length_c   1.000
_cell.angle_alpha   90.00
_cell.angle_beta   90.00
_cell.angle_gamma   90.00
#
_symmetry.space_group_name_H-M   'P 1'
#
loop_
_entity.id
_entity.type
_entity.pdbx_description
1 polymer ?
#
loop_
_entity_poly.entity_id
_entity_poly.type
_entity_poly.pdbx_seq_one_letter_code
_entity_poly.pdbx_strand_id
1 'polypeptide(L)'
;MPYDKVRHVTYLFCLNVVDVASRYKESVPIGATSVKNKEGILTSHTISKAFEHIYDNPDCPLVWPKLLITDKGFEFKGDCERLMKRHGVEIQKATSKRSVGIVERYNLTLAKRLFHLQNAHDLLLAKGRVGSHMLGESCAWVRNLPIIVEDINNSVTRLIGMAPAKMIKKKKVYAKPSCRYDRTIGYDELRLSYRDSVRYLLEPGELEVGTKRRGTDMNWSPEVYNIGEVHVQKNQPVLYKLLNGPERRFVREELLLINDGVELPPKSVLHL
;
A
#
# COMPACT_ATOMS: atom_id res chain seq x y z
N MET A 1 -3.05 -13.96 -4.65
CA MET A 1 -3.67 -15.06 -3.89
C MET A 1 -3.46 -16.35 -4.67
N PRO A 2 -3.44 -17.53 -4.02
CA PRO A 2 -3.44 -18.80 -4.76
C PRO A 2 -4.76 -18.95 -5.53
N TYR A 3 -4.77 -19.84 -6.51
CA TYR A 3 -5.99 -20.21 -7.23
C TYR A 3 -6.98 -20.87 -6.25
N ASP A 4 -8.25 -20.44 -6.23
CA ASP A 4 -9.32 -21.08 -5.44
C ASP A 4 -10.57 -21.30 -6.30
N LYS A 5 -11.24 -22.43 -6.12
CA LYS A 5 -12.46 -22.78 -6.84
C LYS A 5 -13.57 -23.06 -5.84
N VAL A 6 -14.57 -22.18 -5.83
CA VAL A 6 -15.77 -22.34 -5.01
C VAL A 6 -16.96 -22.55 -5.94
N ARG A 7 -17.57 -23.75 -5.85
CA ARG A 7 -18.63 -24.21 -6.76
C ARG A 7 -18.14 -24.14 -8.23
N HIS A 8 -18.82 -23.36 -9.07
CA HIS A 8 -18.49 -23.18 -10.48
C HIS A 8 -17.65 -21.91 -10.74
N VAL A 9 -17.27 -21.16 -9.71
CA VAL A 9 -16.50 -19.92 -9.84
C VAL A 9 -15.05 -20.16 -9.45
N THR A 10 -14.14 -19.69 -10.31
CA THR A 10 -12.71 -19.69 -10.06
C THR A 10 -12.27 -18.29 -9.65
N TYR A 11 -11.67 -18.17 -8.48
CA TYR A 11 -11.15 -16.93 -7.90
C TYR A 11 -9.63 -16.86 -8.01
N LEU A 12 -9.14 -15.71 -8.47
CA LEU A 12 -7.71 -15.47 -8.72
C LEU A 12 -7.22 -14.15 -8.10
N PHE A 13 -8.13 -13.18 -7.94
CA PHE A 13 -7.81 -11.86 -7.45
C PHE A 13 -8.69 -11.52 -6.25
N CYS A 14 -8.28 -10.51 -5.50
CA CYS A 14 -9.03 -9.97 -4.37
C CYS A 14 -8.93 -8.46 -4.43
N LEU A 15 -10.06 -7.77 -4.56
CA LEU A 15 -10.12 -6.32 -4.42
C LEU A 15 -10.06 -6.00 -2.93
N ASN A 16 -9.13 -5.13 -2.54
CA ASN A 16 -8.95 -4.71 -1.16
C ASN A 16 -9.15 -3.21 -1.05
N VAL A 17 -10.13 -2.80 -0.23
CA VAL A 17 -10.44 -1.40 0.05
C VAL A 17 -10.09 -1.11 1.50
N VAL A 18 -9.47 0.04 1.75
CA VAL A 18 -9.09 0.46 3.09
C VAL A 18 -9.52 1.91 3.30
N ASP A 19 -10.32 2.16 4.33
CA ASP A 19 -10.57 3.52 4.79
C ASP A 19 -9.31 4.09 5.44
N VAL A 20 -8.83 5.21 4.91
CA VAL A 20 -7.54 5.80 5.30
C VAL A 20 -7.56 6.26 6.76
N ALA A 21 -8.69 6.79 7.23
CA ALA A 21 -8.80 7.37 8.57
C ALA A 21 -8.94 6.29 9.65
N SER A 22 -10.03 5.53 9.60
CA SER A 22 -10.38 4.49 10.58
C SER A 22 -9.56 3.22 10.44
N ARG A 23 -8.87 3.03 9.31
CA ARG A 23 -8.20 1.79 8.92
C ARG A 23 -9.18 0.61 8.80
N TYR A 24 -10.47 0.85 8.60
CA TYR A 24 -11.42 -0.21 8.29
C TYR A 24 -11.07 -0.80 6.92
N LYS A 25 -11.19 -2.12 6.75
CA LYS A 25 -10.88 -2.78 5.48
C LYS A 25 -12.05 -3.60 5.02
N GLU A 26 -12.20 -3.69 3.71
CA GLU A 26 -13.13 -4.62 3.07
C GLU A 26 -12.41 -5.35 1.95
N SER A 27 -12.76 -6.61 1.74
CA SER A 27 -12.11 -7.46 0.74
C SER A 27 -13.12 -8.27 -0.04
N VAL A 28 -13.11 -8.13 -1.36
CA VAL A 28 -14.01 -8.86 -2.26
C VAL A 28 -13.19 -9.79 -3.16
N PRO A 29 -13.45 -11.11 -3.15
CA PRO A 29 -12.78 -12.04 -4.03
C PRO A 29 -13.32 -11.86 -5.45
N ILE A 30 -12.42 -11.73 -6.42
CA ILE A 30 -12.74 -11.54 -7.84
C ILE A 30 -12.45 -12.85 -8.57
N GLY A 31 -13.49 -13.37 -9.22
CA GLY A 31 -13.46 -14.63 -9.92
C GLY A 31 -14.42 -14.66 -11.11
N ALA A 32 -14.28 -15.71 -11.92
CA ALA A 32 -15.11 -15.94 -13.09
C ALA A 32 -15.53 -17.41 -13.20
N THR A 33 -16.68 -17.65 -13.81
CA THR A 33 -17.20 -19.00 -14.10
C THR A 33 -16.52 -19.66 -15.28
N SER A 34 -15.99 -18.87 -16.22
CA SER A 34 -15.22 -19.35 -17.37
C SER A 34 -13.90 -18.58 -17.45
N VAL A 35 -12.80 -19.29 -17.22
CA VAL A 35 -11.45 -18.72 -17.30
C VAL A 35 -10.87 -19.08 -18.66
N LYS A 36 -11.00 -18.18 -19.64
CA LYS A 36 -10.26 -18.32 -20.92
C LYS A 36 -8.84 -17.79 -20.77
N ASN A 37 -8.65 -16.68 -20.05
CA ASN A 37 -7.38 -16.06 -19.69
C ASN A 37 -7.51 -15.29 -18.36
N LYS A 38 -6.39 -15.01 -17.68
CA LYS A 38 -6.38 -14.27 -16.40
C LYS A 38 -6.89 -12.82 -16.56
N GLU A 39 -6.61 -12.20 -17.69
CA GLU A 39 -7.03 -10.83 -18.02
C GLU A 39 -8.55 -10.68 -18.20
N GLY A 40 -9.23 -11.74 -18.67
CA GLY A 40 -10.69 -11.75 -18.77
C GLY A 40 -11.44 -11.78 -17.44
N ILE A 41 -10.72 -11.93 -16.32
CA ILE A 41 -11.29 -11.97 -14.96
C ILE A 41 -11.13 -10.62 -14.27
N LEU A 42 -9.99 -9.97 -14.42
CA LEU A 42 -9.71 -8.67 -13.82
C LEU A 42 -10.00 -7.56 -14.83
N THR A 43 -11.29 -7.27 -14.99
CA THR A 43 -11.79 -6.22 -15.89
C THR A 43 -12.35 -5.04 -15.11
N SER A 44 -12.44 -3.88 -15.78
CA SER A 44 -13.08 -2.70 -15.18
C SER A 44 -14.52 -2.95 -14.75
N HIS A 45 -15.29 -3.69 -15.55
CA HIS A 45 -16.65 -4.09 -15.21
C HIS A 45 -16.72 -4.93 -13.93
N THR A 46 -15.83 -5.92 -13.78
CA THR A 46 -15.79 -6.75 -12.57
C THR A 46 -15.40 -5.96 -11.32
N ILE A 47 -14.47 -5.00 -11.46
CA ILE A 47 -14.07 -4.12 -10.35
C ILE A 47 -15.19 -3.14 -10.00
N SER A 48 -15.88 -2.57 -10.99
CA SER A 48 -17.06 -1.73 -10.81
C SER A 48 -18.13 -2.45 -9.97
N LYS A 49 -18.48 -3.69 -10.33
CA LYS A 49 -19.43 -4.50 -9.56
C LYS A 49 -18.95 -4.81 -8.15
N ALA A 50 -17.65 -5.03 -7.96
CA ALA A 50 -17.09 -5.27 -6.64
C ALA A 50 -17.19 -4.02 -5.74
N PHE A 51 -17.02 -2.82 -6.30
CA PHE A 51 -17.25 -1.57 -5.57
C PHE A 51 -18.73 -1.38 -5.19
N GLU A 52 -19.66 -1.64 -6.11
CA GLU A 52 -21.09 -1.64 -5.80
C GLU A 52 -21.40 -2.62 -4.66
N HIS A 53 -20.84 -3.84 -4.70
CA HIS A 53 -21.01 -4.83 -3.63
C HIS A 53 -20.47 -4.36 -2.27
N ILE A 54 -19.43 -3.52 -2.23
CA ILE A 54 -18.88 -2.97 -0.98
C ILE A 54 -19.73 -1.82 -0.46
N TYR A 55 -20.01 -0.83 -1.31
CA TYR A 55 -20.59 0.45 -0.87
C TYR A 55 -22.11 0.47 -0.85
N ASP A 56 -22.77 -0.43 -1.58
CA ASP A 56 -24.23 -0.55 -1.56
C ASP A 56 -24.70 -1.62 -0.55
N ASN A 57 -23.78 -2.32 0.12
CA ASN A 57 -24.10 -3.28 1.15
C ASN A 57 -24.50 -2.57 2.47
N PRO A 58 -25.74 -2.73 2.97
CA PRO A 58 -26.19 -2.06 4.20
C PRO A 58 -25.47 -2.52 5.47
N ASP A 59 -24.89 -3.72 5.47
CA ASP A 59 -24.11 -4.25 6.60
C ASP A 59 -22.66 -3.74 6.61
N CYS A 60 -22.22 -3.14 5.50
CA CYS A 60 -20.89 -2.57 5.37
C CYS A 60 -20.89 -1.12 5.90
N PRO A 61 -20.01 -0.76 6.86
CA PRO A 61 -19.95 0.60 7.38
C PRO A 61 -19.26 1.59 6.41
N LEU A 62 -18.70 1.10 5.30
CA LEU A 62 -18.11 1.96 4.28
C LEU A 62 -19.20 2.64 3.46
N VAL A 63 -19.02 3.93 3.23
CA VAL A 63 -19.87 4.72 2.34
C VAL A 63 -19.05 5.18 1.14
N TRP A 64 -19.73 5.52 0.05
CA TRP A 64 -19.10 6.12 -1.12
C TRP A 64 -18.19 7.29 -0.72
N PRO A 65 -16.87 7.20 -0.97
CA PRO A 65 -15.92 8.19 -0.50
C PRO A 65 -15.95 9.43 -1.37
N LYS A 66 -15.43 10.56 -0.87
CA LYS A 66 -15.19 11.74 -1.71
C LYS A 66 -14.00 11.55 -2.65
N LEU A 67 -13.00 10.79 -2.20
CA LEU A 67 -11.75 10.56 -2.90
C LEU A 67 -11.38 9.09 -2.83
N LEU A 68 -11.15 8.47 -3.99
CA LEU A 68 -10.59 7.14 -4.13
C LEU A 68 -9.17 7.24 -4.66
N ILE A 69 -8.22 6.64 -3.96
CA ILE A 69 -6.83 6.54 -4.40
C ILE A 69 -6.59 5.14 -4.96
N THR A 70 -6.21 5.06 -6.23
CA THR A 70 -5.89 3.79 -6.91
C THR A 70 -4.48 3.83 -7.49
N ASP A 71 -3.95 2.70 -7.91
CA ASP A 71 -2.77 2.69 -8.79
C ASP A 71 -3.16 3.09 -10.23
N LYS A 72 -2.21 2.93 -11.17
CA LYS A 72 -2.41 3.24 -12.60
C LYS A 72 -3.00 2.07 -13.40
N GLY A 73 -3.54 1.05 -12.72
CA GLY A 73 -4.14 -0.15 -13.31
C GLY A 73 -5.25 0.17 -14.33
N PHE A 74 -5.38 -0.69 -15.33
CA PHE A 74 -6.41 -0.55 -16.36
C PHE A 74 -7.80 -0.96 -15.85
N GLU A 75 -7.85 -1.81 -14.83
CA GLU A 75 -9.06 -2.25 -14.13
C GLU A 75 -9.80 -1.12 -13.41
N PHE A 76 -9.14 0.02 -13.16
CA PHE A 76 -9.77 1.20 -12.56
C PHE A 76 -10.21 2.24 -13.59
N LYS A 77 -10.02 2.01 -14.89
CA LYS A 77 -10.40 2.93 -15.98
C LYS A 77 -11.74 2.53 -16.60
N GLY A 78 -12.41 3.40 -17.35
CA GLY A 78 -13.60 3.03 -18.12
C GLY A 78 -14.86 2.88 -17.26
N ASP A 79 -15.36 1.66 -17.05
CA ASP A 79 -16.59 1.41 -16.28
C ASP A 79 -16.46 1.85 -14.82
N CYS A 80 -15.31 1.56 -14.19
CA CYS A 80 -14.99 2.03 -12.85
C CYS A 80 -14.94 3.57 -12.77
N GLU A 81 -14.29 4.26 -13.71
CA GLU A 81 -14.29 5.73 -13.78
C GLU A 81 -15.71 6.29 -13.92
N ARG A 82 -16.55 5.66 -14.73
CA ARG A 82 -17.97 6.04 -14.90
C ARG A 82 -18.78 5.81 -13.63
N LEU A 83 -18.57 4.70 -12.92
CA LEU A 83 -19.20 4.41 -11.63
C LEU A 83 -18.83 5.48 -10.60
N MET A 84 -17.54 5.74 -10.41
CA MET A 84 -17.07 6.74 -9.44
C MET A 84 -17.66 8.12 -9.73
N LYS A 85 -17.71 8.53 -11.01
CA LYS A 85 -18.32 9.81 -11.41
C LYS A 85 -19.82 9.88 -11.09
N ARG A 86 -20.58 8.79 -11.26
CA ARG A 86 -22.02 8.75 -10.91
C ARG A 86 -22.26 8.99 -9.42
N HIS A 87 -21.36 8.51 -8.56
CA HIS A 87 -21.45 8.68 -7.11
C HIS A 87 -20.70 9.93 -6.59
N GLY A 88 -20.20 10.79 -7.49
CA GLY A 88 -19.48 12.01 -7.10
C GLY A 88 -18.12 11.77 -6.45
N VAL A 89 -17.48 10.64 -6.74
CA VAL A 89 -16.17 10.26 -6.20
C VAL A 89 -15.07 10.73 -7.13
N GLU A 90 -14.12 11.52 -6.62
CA GLU A 90 -12.89 11.85 -7.33
C GLU A 90 -11.91 10.68 -7.29
N ILE A 91 -11.27 10.38 -8.42
CA ILE A 91 -10.22 9.37 -8.50
C ILE A 91 -8.87 10.07 -8.56
N GLN A 92 -8.00 9.76 -7.60
CA GLN A 92 -6.60 10.15 -7.64
C GLN A 92 -5.74 8.93 -7.95
N LYS A 93 -4.99 9.01 -9.05
CA LYS A 93 -4.02 7.98 -9.44
C LYS A 93 -2.73 8.19 -8.65
N ALA A 94 -2.27 7.14 -7.98
CA ALA A 94 -1.04 7.14 -7.21
C ALA A 94 0.15 7.48 -8.11
N THR A 95 0.99 8.40 -7.64
CA THR A 95 2.20 8.82 -8.34
C THR A 95 3.38 7.94 -7.97
N SER A 96 3.44 7.43 -6.73
CA SER A 96 4.45 6.47 -6.28
C SER A 96 3.86 5.36 -5.41
N LYS A 97 4.65 4.29 -5.19
CA LYS A 97 4.25 3.16 -4.32
C LYS A 97 3.91 3.61 -2.90
N ARG A 98 4.50 4.72 -2.43
CA ARG A 98 4.25 5.25 -1.09
C ARG A 98 2.81 5.72 -0.91
N SER A 99 2.21 6.27 -1.97
CA SER A 99 0.80 6.71 -1.97
C SER A 99 -0.18 5.57 -1.71
N VAL A 100 0.21 4.32 -2.03
CA VAL A 100 -0.60 3.10 -1.83
C VAL A 100 -0.07 2.21 -0.70
N GLY A 101 0.90 2.67 0.09
CA GLY A 101 1.56 1.86 1.12
C GLY A 101 0.61 1.33 2.21
N ILE A 102 -0.52 2.01 2.45
CA ILE A 102 -1.55 1.56 3.40
C ILE A 102 -2.21 0.26 2.90
N VAL A 103 -2.65 0.25 1.65
CA VAL A 103 -3.30 -0.94 1.07
C VAL A 103 -2.28 -2.05 0.82
N GLU A 104 -1.05 -1.73 0.41
CA GLU A 104 0.02 -2.72 0.28
C GLU A 104 0.33 -3.41 1.63
N ARG A 105 0.38 -2.64 2.72
CA ARG A 105 0.59 -3.21 4.06
C ARG A 105 -0.58 -4.09 4.49
N TYR A 106 -1.81 -3.71 4.13
CA TYR A 106 -2.98 -4.55 4.36
C TYR A 106 -2.91 -5.84 3.54
N ASN A 107 -2.61 -5.77 2.24
CA ASN A 107 -2.44 -6.92 1.36
C ASN A 107 -1.44 -7.93 1.94
N LEU A 108 -0.30 -7.44 2.46
CA LEU A 108 0.70 -8.28 3.12
C LEU A 108 0.16 -8.93 4.40
N THR A 109 -0.59 -8.19 5.21
CA THR A 109 -1.17 -8.69 6.47
C THR A 109 -2.22 -9.76 6.19
N LEU A 110 -3.10 -9.51 5.23
CA LEU A 110 -4.15 -10.42 4.79
C LEU A 110 -3.55 -11.71 4.23
N ALA A 111 -2.59 -11.60 3.33
CA ALA A 111 -1.90 -12.75 2.76
C ALA A 111 -1.24 -13.60 3.85
N LYS A 112 -0.50 -12.99 4.79
CA LYS A 112 0.12 -13.71 5.91
C LYS A 112 -0.92 -14.49 6.70
N ARG A 113 -2.02 -13.87 7.11
CA ARG A 113 -3.06 -14.55 7.91
C ARG A 113 -3.75 -15.67 7.14
N LEU A 114 -4.07 -15.47 5.86
CA LEU A 114 -4.65 -16.52 5.01
C LEU A 114 -3.71 -17.71 4.87
N PHE A 115 -2.43 -17.47 4.55
CA PHE A 115 -1.47 -18.55 4.36
C PHE A 115 -1.10 -19.28 5.66
N HIS A 116 -1.13 -18.61 6.82
CA HIS A 116 -0.92 -19.30 8.10
C HIS A 116 -2.02 -20.33 8.38
N LEU A 117 -3.29 -20.00 8.11
CA LEU A 117 -4.40 -20.96 8.25
C LEU A 117 -4.30 -22.10 7.25
N GLN A 118 -3.93 -21.80 6.00
CA GLN A 118 -3.70 -22.80 4.96
C GLN A 118 -2.59 -23.78 5.38
N ASN A 119 -1.42 -23.26 5.77
CA ASN A 119 -0.30 -24.09 6.22
C ASN A 119 -0.63 -24.93 7.45
N ALA A 120 -1.38 -24.39 8.42
CA ALA A 120 -1.80 -25.13 9.60
C ALA A 120 -2.74 -26.29 9.25
N HIS A 121 -3.70 -26.05 8.34
CA HIS A 121 -4.58 -27.09 7.84
C HIS A 121 -3.81 -28.19 7.09
N ASP A 122 -2.88 -27.80 6.22
CA ASP A 122 -2.04 -28.73 5.46
C ASP A 122 -1.14 -29.59 6.40
N LEU A 123 -0.56 -29.00 7.44
CA LEU A 123 0.24 -29.72 8.45
C LEU A 123 -0.60 -30.68 9.30
N LEU A 124 -1.82 -30.30 9.69
CA LEU A 124 -2.73 -31.16 10.45
C LEU A 124 -3.23 -32.34 9.61
N LEU A 125 -3.52 -32.11 8.32
CA LEU A 125 -3.87 -33.18 7.38
C LEU A 125 -2.68 -34.10 7.07
N ALA A 126 -1.47 -33.55 6.95
CA ALA A 126 -0.25 -34.32 6.70
C ALA A 126 0.09 -35.26 7.87
N LYS A 127 -0.18 -34.86 9.12
CA LYS A 127 -0.02 -35.74 10.30
C LYS A 127 -1.01 -36.92 10.32
N GLY A 128 -2.08 -36.89 9.51
CA GLY A 128 -3.11 -37.92 9.48
C GLY A 128 -2.99 -38.95 8.36
N ARG A 129 -2.04 -38.82 7.41
CA ARG A 129 -1.95 -39.72 6.24
C ARG A 129 -0.50 -40.07 5.87
N VAL A 130 -0.08 -41.27 6.26
CA VAL A 130 1.03 -41.98 5.62
C VAL A 130 0.46 -42.67 4.38
N GLY A 131 0.68 -42.11 3.19
CA GLY A 131 0.22 -42.73 1.95
C GLY A 131 0.10 -41.75 0.79
N SER A 132 0.97 -41.92 -0.20
CA SER A 132 1.02 -41.23 -1.47
C SER A 132 -0.34 -41.21 -2.21
N HIS A 133 -1.02 -40.06 -2.27
CA HIS A 133 -1.67 -39.51 -3.47
C HIS A 133 -2.21 -38.09 -3.18
N MET A 134 -1.98 -37.16 -4.12
CA MET A 134 -2.33 -35.73 -4.04
C MET A 134 -3.74 -35.46 -3.48
N LEU A 135 -3.84 -34.81 -2.32
CA LEU A 135 -5.01 -34.00 -1.96
C LEU A 135 -4.57 -32.54 -2.03
N GLY A 136 -5.25 -31.79 -2.89
CA GLY A 136 -4.87 -30.44 -3.29
C GLY A 136 -4.57 -29.52 -2.12
N GLU A 137 -3.57 -28.66 -2.32
CA GLU A 137 -3.27 -27.48 -1.52
C GLU A 137 -4.57 -26.88 -0.98
N SER A 138 -4.65 -26.56 0.31
CA SER A 138 -5.87 -26.01 0.92
C SER A 138 -6.16 -24.61 0.35
N CYS A 139 -6.70 -24.56 -0.86
CA CYS A 139 -6.92 -23.34 -1.62
C CYS A 139 -8.07 -22.49 -1.08
N ALA A 140 -8.71 -22.86 0.05
CA ALA A 140 -9.96 -22.29 0.56
C ALA A 140 -9.83 -20.86 1.14
N TRP A 141 -9.01 -20.01 0.55
CA TRP A 141 -8.80 -18.64 0.99
C TRP A 141 -10.07 -17.80 0.81
N VAL A 142 -10.91 -18.09 -0.19
CA VAL A 142 -12.17 -17.36 -0.42
C VAL A 142 -13.15 -17.57 0.74
N ARG A 143 -13.22 -18.80 1.28
CA ARG A 143 -14.08 -19.10 2.43
C ARG A 143 -13.58 -18.46 3.73
N ASN A 144 -12.26 -18.41 3.91
CA ASN A 144 -11.63 -17.86 5.11
C ASN A 144 -11.51 -16.33 5.07
N LEU A 145 -11.63 -15.71 3.89
CA LEU A 145 -11.50 -14.28 3.69
C LEU A 145 -12.39 -13.45 4.64
N PRO A 146 -13.73 -13.62 4.68
CA PRO A 146 -14.58 -12.80 5.53
C PRO A 146 -14.21 -12.93 7.03
N ILE A 147 -13.89 -14.14 7.49
CA ILE A 147 -13.50 -14.42 8.88
C ILE A 147 -12.23 -13.64 9.24
N ILE A 148 -11.24 -13.63 8.35
CA ILE A 148 -9.97 -12.94 8.60
C ILE A 148 -10.13 -11.43 8.53
N VAL A 149 -10.91 -10.92 7.57
CA VAL A 149 -11.17 -9.47 7.47
C VAL A 149 -11.90 -8.98 8.71
N GLU A 150 -12.90 -9.73 9.18
CA GLU A 150 -13.61 -9.44 10.42
C GLU A 150 -12.66 -9.43 11.62
N ASP A 151 -11.80 -10.44 11.76
CA ASP A 151 -10.79 -10.48 12.82
C ASP A 151 -9.81 -9.29 12.76
N ILE A 152 -9.36 -8.89 11.55
CA ILE A 152 -8.49 -7.73 11.35
C ILE A 152 -9.21 -6.42 11.75
N ASN A 153 -10.50 -6.29 11.46
CA ASN A 153 -11.29 -5.09 11.77
C ASN A 153 -11.70 -4.99 13.24
N ASN A 154 -11.77 -6.13 13.95
CA ASN A 154 -12.07 -6.19 15.37
C ASN A 154 -10.83 -6.23 16.27
N SER A 155 -9.65 -6.50 15.69
CA SER A 155 -8.36 -6.44 16.38
C SER A 155 -7.93 -5.00 16.67
N VAL A 156 -7.43 -4.74 17.89
CA VAL A 156 -6.85 -3.45 18.25
C VAL A 156 -5.59 -3.20 17.44
N THR A 157 -5.54 -2.09 16.71
CA THR A 157 -4.36 -1.74 15.91
C THR A 157 -3.55 -0.63 16.60
N ARG A 158 -2.23 -0.79 16.62
CA ARG A 158 -1.31 0.15 17.29
C ARG A 158 -1.43 1.58 16.75
N LEU A 159 -1.67 1.74 15.45
CA LEU A 159 -1.71 3.03 14.78
C LEU A 159 -2.87 3.91 15.24
N ILE A 160 -4.00 3.34 15.65
CA ILE A 160 -5.16 4.11 16.15
C ILE A 160 -5.45 3.83 17.63
N GLY A 161 -4.83 2.80 18.21
CA GLY A 161 -5.07 2.36 19.59
C GLY A 161 -6.43 1.71 19.81
N MET A 162 -7.14 1.33 18.75
CA MET A 162 -8.50 0.76 18.80
C MET A 162 -8.74 -0.19 17.62
N ALA A 163 -9.86 -0.91 17.68
CA ALA A 163 -10.35 -1.72 16.58
C ALA A 163 -10.94 -0.83 15.46
N PRO A 164 -10.55 -1.03 14.19
CA PRO A 164 -11.12 -0.29 13.06
C PRO A 164 -12.65 -0.26 12.99
N ALA A 165 -13.33 -1.37 13.31
CA ALA A 165 -14.79 -1.47 13.33
C ALA A 165 -15.46 -0.53 14.36
N LYS A 166 -14.76 -0.23 15.46
CA LYS A 166 -15.19 0.80 16.43
C LYS A 166 -14.80 2.20 15.98
N MET A 167 -13.70 2.31 15.25
CA MET A 167 -13.11 3.58 14.86
C MET A 167 -13.88 4.27 13.73
N ILE A 168 -14.38 3.50 12.76
CA ILE A 168 -15.16 4.02 11.62
C ILE A 168 -16.44 4.76 12.05
N LYS A 169 -16.97 4.44 13.24
CA LYS A 169 -18.17 5.09 13.81
C LYS A 169 -17.88 6.46 14.43
N LYS A 170 -16.62 6.87 14.59
CA LYS A 170 -16.28 8.16 15.22
C LYS A 170 -16.04 9.26 14.19
N LYS A 171 -16.42 10.48 14.55
CA LYS A 171 -16.25 11.69 13.72
C LYS A 171 -14.79 12.12 13.53
N LYS A 172 -13.92 11.85 14.51
CA LYS A 172 -12.48 12.22 14.46
C LYS A 172 -11.64 11.01 14.86
N VAL A 173 -10.57 10.78 14.10
CA VAL A 173 -9.59 9.72 14.34
C VAL A 173 -8.23 10.35 14.58
N TYR A 174 -7.57 9.95 15.67
CA TYR A 174 -6.20 10.33 15.96
C TYR A 174 -5.29 9.15 15.64
N ALA A 175 -4.37 9.35 14.70
CA ALA A 175 -3.39 8.34 14.33
C ALA A 175 -2.09 8.57 15.10
N LYS A 176 -1.59 7.52 15.75
CA LYS A 176 -0.23 7.42 16.26
C LYS A 176 0.73 7.20 15.09
N PRO A 177 1.95 7.76 15.15
CA PRO A 177 2.96 7.55 14.12
C PRO A 177 3.32 6.06 13.99
N SER A 178 3.61 5.64 12.76
CA SER A 178 3.94 4.25 12.42
C SER A 178 5.32 3.84 12.93
N CYS A 179 6.26 4.77 13.03
CA CYS A 179 7.55 4.59 13.67
C CYS A 179 7.60 5.39 14.98
N ARG A 180 8.35 4.91 15.97
CA ARG A 180 8.81 5.80 17.04
C ARG A 180 9.82 6.72 16.38
N TYR A 181 9.41 7.96 16.13
CA TYR A 181 10.37 9.01 15.81
C TYR A 181 11.00 9.36 17.15
N ASP A 182 12.24 8.94 17.37
CA ASP A 182 12.96 9.22 18.62
C ASP A 182 13.49 10.67 18.67
N ARG A 183 13.06 11.48 17.69
CA ARG A 183 13.43 12.88 17.50
C ARG A 183 12.21 13.77 17.72
N THR A 184 12.47 15.00 18.11
CA THR A 184 11.48 16.06 18.14
C THR A 184 10.82 16.24 16.77
N ILE A 185 9.50 16.45 16.77
CA ILE A 185 8.67 16.57 15.56
C ILE A 185 8.02 17.97 15.56
N GLY A 186 7.87 18.57 14.37
CA GLY A 186 7.17 19.84 14.21
C GLY A 186 8.09 21.02 14.52
N TYR A 187 7.68 21.91 15.43
CA TYR A 187 8.45 23.13 15.73
C TYR A 187 9.79 22.86 16.40
N ASP A 188 9.87 21.77 17.17
CA ASP A 188 11.06 21.39 17.93
C ASP A 188 12.05 20.55 17.10
N GLU A 189 11.68 20.17 15.88
CA GLU A 189 12.56 19.40 14.99
C GLU A 189 13.76 20.25 14.55
N LEU A 190 14.97 19.73 14.70
CA LEU A 190 16.19 20.37 14.16
C LEU A 190 16.10 20.43 12.63
N ARG A 191 15.89 21.65 12.11
CA ARG A 191 15.64 21.90 10.68
C ARG A 191 16.93 22.04 9.90
N LEU A 192 16.90 21.55 8.66
CA LEU A 192 17.89 21.92 7.67
C LEU A 192 17.67 23.36 7.21
N SER A 193 18.77 24.06 6.96
CA SER A 193 18.82 25.42 6.47
C SER A 193 18.73 25.46 4.94
N TYR A 194 18.30 26.58 4.38
CA TYR A 194 18.35 26.83 2.93
C TYR A 194 19.79 26.83 2.36
N ARG A 195 20.80 26.96 3.23
CA ARG A 195 22.22 26.85 2.86
C ARG A 195 22.74 25.41 2.85
N ASP A 196 21.96 24.47 3.35
CA ASP A 196 22.37 23.08 3.45
C ASP A 196 22.25 22.41 2.07
N SER A 197 23.34 21.77 1.67
CA SER A 197 23.39 20.95 0.47
C SER A 197 23.03 19.51 0.81
N VAL A 198 22.10 18.93 0.06
CA VAL A 198 21.56 17.59 0.34
C VAL A 198 21.50 16.72 -0.91
N ARG A 199 21.65 15.41 -0.71
CA ARG A 199 21.17 14.40 -1.66
C ARG A 199 19.86 13.83 -1.15
N TYR A 200 18.98 13.43 -2.06
CA TYR A 200 17.72 12.81 -1.65
C TYR A 200 17.73 11.31 -1.87
N LEU A 201 16.93 10.59 -1.09
CA LEU A 201 16.75 9.16 -1.23
C LEU A 201 15.95 8.88 -2.51
N LEU A 202 16.54 8.13 -3.43
CA LEU A 202 15.91 7.80 -4.71
C LEU A 202 14.67 6.91 -4.49
N GLU A 203 13.70 6.94 -5.40
CA GLU A 203 12.67 5.91 -5.48
C GLU A 203 13.11 4.79 -6.46
N PRO A 204 12.62 3.54 -6.29
CA PRO A 204 12.88 2.48 -7.26
C PRO A 204 12.43 2.89 -8.67
N GLY A 205 13.34 2.82 -9.65
CA GLY A 205 13.08 3.18 -11.04
C GLY A 205 13.29 4.66 -11.39
N GLU A 206 13.79 5.49 -10.46
CA GLU A 206 14.05 6.91 -10.71
C GLU A 206 15.30 7.16 -11.57
N LEU A 207 16.32 6.29 -11.48
CA LEU A 207 17.54 6.34 -12.31
C LEU A 207 17.68 5.15 -13.26
N GLU A 208 17.22 3.97 -12.86
CA GLU A 208 17.43 2.74 -13.63
C GLU A 208 16.14 2.25 -14.30
N VAL A 209 16.29 1.61 -15.46
CA VAL A 209 15.19 0.95 -16.20
C VAL A 209 14.79 -0.34 -15.46
N GLY A 210 14.01 -0.21 -14.39
CA GLY A 210 13.54 -1.36 -13.61
C GLY A 210 12.78 -0.99 -12.34
N THR A 211 11.80 -1.80 -11.95
CA THR A 211 10.93 -1.55 -10.78
C THR A 211 11.43 -2.18 -9.46
N LYS A 212 12.54 -2.93 -9.52
CA LYS A 212 13.18 -3.61 -8.39
C LYS A 212 14.60 -3.07 -8.21
N ARG A 213 14.97 -2.73 -6.98
CA ARG A 213 16.35 -2.37 -6.64
C ARG A 213 17.23 -3.61 -6.60
N ARG A 214 18.40 -3.57 -7.25
CA ARG A 214 19.49 -4.53 -7.04
C ARG A 214 20.35 -4.05 -5.88
N GLY A 215 21.11 -4.96 -5.28
CA GLY A 215 21.98 -4.62 -4.14
C GLY A 215 23.10 -3.64 -4.49
N THR A 216 23.36 -3.41 -5.78
CA THR A 216 24.40 -2.53 -6.31
C THR A 216 23.90 -1.11 -6.65
N ASP A 217 22.60 -0.86 -6.55
CA ASP A 217 22.02 0.41 -7.02
C ASP A 217 22.35 1.56 -6.05
N MET A 218 22.51 2.77 -6.60
CA MET A 218 22.66 3.97 -5.77
C MET A 218 21.41 4.23 -4.93
N ASN A 219 21.57 4.42 -3.62
CA ASN A 219 20.47 4.76 -2.73
C ASN A 219 20.11 6.26 -2.74
N TRP A 220 21.10 7.11 -3.02
CA TRP A 220 21.00 8.56 -2.95
C TRP A 220 21.17 9.18 -4.34
N SER A 221 20.57 10.36 -4.55
CA SER A 221 20.69 11.10 -5.79
C SER A 221 22.17 11.33 -6.17
N PRO A 222 22.53 11.23 -7.46
CA PRO A 222 23.88 11.54 -7.92
C PRO A 222 24.19 13.02 -7.75
N GLU A 223 23.18 13.87 -7.98
CA GLU A 223 23.25 15.32 -7.85
C GLU A 223 22.97 15.79 -6.43
N VAL A 224 23.54 16.96 -6.12
CA VAL A 224 23.36 17.68 -4.87
C VAL A 224 22.37 18.82 -5.10
N TYR A 225 21.42 18.96 -4.19
CA TYR A 225 20.35 19.94 -4.25
C TYR A 225 20.37 20.84 -3.01
N ASN A 226 19.81 22.03 -3.14
CA ASN A 226 19.54 22.91 -2.02
C ASN A 226 18.06 22.83 -1.65
N ILE A 227 17.75 23.18 -0.41
CA ILE A 227 16.37 23.28 0.06
C ILE A 227 15.74 24.54 -0.54
N GLY A 228 14.56 24.39 -1.15
CA GLY A 228 13.76 25.49 -1.70
C GLY A 228 12.62 25.93 -0.79
N GLU A 229 11.88 24.99 -0.19
CA GLU A 229 10.80 25.28 0.74
C GLU A 229 10.85 24.37 1.97
N VAL A 230 10.40 24.90 3.12
CA VAL A 230 10.27 24.14 4.37
C VAL A 230 8.86 24.35 4.91
N HIS A 231 8.14 23.26 5.14
CA HIS A 231 6.79 23.29 5.67
C HIS A 231 6.74 22.62 7.04
N VAL A 232 6.29 23.38 8.04
CA VAL A 232 6.26 22.94 9.44
C VAL A 232 4.83 22.96 9.96
N GLN A 233 4.42 21.88 10.62
CA GLN A 233 3.15 21.80 11.34
C GLN A 233 3.37 21.17 12.71
N LYS A 234 2.58 21.59 13.70
CA LYS A 234 2.62 21.01 15.05
C LYS A 234 2.35 19.50 14.98
N ASN A 235 3.19 18.70 15.63
CA ASN A 235 3.09 17.23 15.68
C ASN A 235 3.16 16.52 14.31
N GLN A 236 3.71 17.15 13.27
CA GLN A 236 4.00 16.50 11.98
C GLN A 236 5.47 16.67 11.60
N PRO A 237 6.09 15.70 10.89
CA PRO A 237 7.45 15.84 10.40
C PRO A 237 7.61 17.06 9.51
N VAL A 238 8.76 17.72 9.59
CA VAL A 238 9.08 18.83 8.69
C VAL A 238 9.22 18.32 7.26
N LEU A 239 8.53 18.96 6.32
CA LEU A 239 8.60 18.62 4.91
C LEU A 239 9.47 19.62 4.15
N TYR A 240 10.38 19.10 3.33
CA TYR A 240 11.31 19.86 2.52
C TYR A 240 10.95 19.71 1.03
N LYS A 241 10.94 20.82 0.29
CA LYS A 241 10.93 20.83 -1.18
C LYS A 241 12.32 21.23 -1.65
N LEU A 242 12.89 20.47 -2.58
CA LEU A 242 14.21 20.76 -3.15
C LEU A 242 14.08 21.78 -4.28
N LEU A 243 15.05 22.69 -4.37
CA LEU A 243 15.16 23.64 -5.46
C LEU A 243 15.62 22.88 -6.72
N ASN A 244 14.85 22.97 -7.81
CA ASN A 244 15.09 22.25 -9.07
C ASN A 244 15.22 20.72 -8.91
N GLY A 245 14.68 20.16 -7.82
CA GLY A 245 14.60 18.72 -7.60
C GLY A 245 13.30 18.13 -8.14
N PRO A 246 13.03 16.84 -7.88
CA PRO A 246 11.78 16.20 -8.29
C PRO A 246 10.56 16.89 -7.65
N GLU A 247 9.42 16.85 -8.34
CA GLU A 247 8.12 17.39 -7.90
C GLU A 247 7.49 16.57 -6.76
N ARG A 248 8.21 16.42 -5.64
CA ARG A 248 7.74 15.81 -4.41
C ARG A 248 8.45 16.41 -3.18
N ARG A 249 7.88 16.14 -2.01
CA ARG A 249 8.41 16.60 -0.72
C ARG A 249 9.10 15.47 0.02
N PHE A 250 10.10 15.82 0.81
CA PHE A 250 10.96 14.89 1.54
C PHE A 250 10.86 15.14 3.04
N VAL A 251 10.94 14.07 3.83
CA VAL A 251 11.22 14.19 5.27
C VAL A 251 12.73 14.19 5.52
N ARG A 252 13.15 14.52 6.74
CA ARG A 252 14.57 14.67 7.07
C ARG A 252 15.39 13.40 6.84
N GLU A 253 14.82 12.21 7.03
CA GLU A 253 15.47 10.90 6.81
C GLU A 253 15.74 10.61 5.34
N GLU A 254 15.02 11.29 4.46
CA GLU A 254 15.12 11.12 3.01
C GLU A 254 16.10 12.10 2.40
N LEU A 255 16.77 12.90 3.24
CA LEU A 255 17.79 13.85 2.86
C LEU A 255 19.10 13.50 3.55
N LEU A 256 20.11 13.20 2.75
CA LEU A 256 21.49 13.07 3.18
C LEU A 256 22.14 14.45 3.13
N LEU A 257 22.52 14.99 4.29
CA LEU A 257 23.25 16.24 4.38
C LEU A 257 24.69 16.03 3.87
N ILE A 258 25.10 16.85 2.91
CA ILE A 258 26.46 16.89 2.38
C ILE A 258 27.23 17.93 3.19
N ASN A 259 28.13 17.43 4.03
CA ASN A 259 29.10 18.26 4.74
C ASN A 259 30.44 18.24 3.99
N ASP A 260 31.34 19.18 4.31
CA ASP A 260 32.67 19.35 3.69
C ASP A 260 33.58 18.09 3.70
N GLY A 261 33.19 17.01 4.37
CA GLY A 261 33.91 15.72 4.40
C GLY A 261 33.39 14.64 3.44
N VAL A 262 32.38 14.90 2.60
CA VAL A 262 31.91 13.95 1.59
C VAL A 262 32.52 14.31 0.24
N GLU A 263 33.72 13.80 -0.04
CA GLU A 263 34.38 14.00 -1.32
C GLU A 263 33.65 13.27 -2.45
N LEU A 264 33.47 13.97 -3.58
CA LEU A 264 33.03 13.33 -4.81
C LEU A 264 34.12 12.38 -5.31
N PRO A 265 33.77 11.26 -5.95
CA PRO A 265 34.78 10.37 -6.53
C PRO A 265 35.68 11.15 -7.51
N PRO A 266 36.99 10.91 -7.51
CA PRO A 266 37.92 11.64 -8.35
C PRO A 266 37.57 11.44 -9.83
N LYS A 267 37.66 12.51 -10.62
CA LYS A 267 37.30 12.51 -12.06
C LYS A 267 38.11 11.50 -12.88
N SER A 268 39.27 11.06 -12.39
CA SER A 268 40.10 10.02 -13.01
C SER A 268 39.38 8.69 -13.19
N VAL A 269 38.35 8.40 -12.39
CA VAL A 269 37.55 7.17 -12.48
C VAL A 269 36.68 7.12 -13.76
N LEU A 270 36.40 8.27 -14.39
CA LEU A 270 35.61 8.34 -15.63
C LEU A 270 36.40 7.98 -16.90
N HIS A 271 37.71 7.76 -16.78
CA HIS A 271 38.62 7.49 -17.90
C HIS A 271 39.22 6.07 -17.87
N LEU A 272 38.70 5.19 -17.00
CA LEU A 272 38.97 3.74 -16.99
C LEU A 272 37.96 3.01 -17.88
#